data_AF-Q8GF48-F1
#
_entry.id   AF-Q8GF48-F1
#
_cell.length_a   1.000
_cell.length_b   1.000
_cell.length_c   1.000
_cell.angle_alpha   90.00
_cell.angle_beta   90.00
_cell.angle_gamma   90.00
#
_symmetry.space_group_name_H-M   'P 1'
#
loop_
_entity.id
_entity.type
_entity.pdbx_description
1 polymer ?
#
loop_
_entity_poly.entity_id
_entity_poly.type
_entity_poly.pdbx_seq_one_letter_code
_entity_poly.pdbx_strand_id
1 'polypeptide(L)' 'MYPTKDVQSKEVKSWIQHRENEPIKRFSVDIPERLHRAIKSDCSARGIKIADEIRASLSEKYGNLQK' A
#
# COMPACT_ATOMS: atom_id res chain seq x y z
N MET A 1 -28.48 -0.23 -23.30
CA MET A 1 -27.01 -0.46 -23.37
C MET A 1 -26.33 0.89 -23.25
N TYR A 2 -25.59 1.12 -22.17
CA TYR A 2 -24.63 2.22 -22.10
C TYR A 2 -23.26 1.60 -21.84
N PRO A 3 -22.29 1.71 -22.76
CA PRO A 3 -20.93 1.27 -22.52
C PRO A 3 -20.24 2.32 -21.65
N THR A 4 -20.07 2.03 -20.36
CA THR A 4 -19.25 2.88 -19.47
C THR A 4 -17.79 2.64 -19.83
N LYS A 5 -17.24 3.57 -20.60
CA LYS A 5 -15.85 3.59 -21.04
C LYS A 5 -14.93 3.81 -19.84
N ASP A 6 -14.00 2.90 -19.64
CA ASP A 6 -12.79 3.03 -18.81
C ASP A 6 -12.03 4.32 -19.14
N VAL A 7 -12.35 5.41 -18.45
CA VAL A 7 -11.64 6.68 -18.57
C VAL A 7 -11.29 7.16 -17.18
N GLN A 8 -10.29 6.53 -16.56
CA GLN A 8 -9.44 7.16 -15.53
C GLN A 8 -8.30 6.23 -15.07
N SER A 9 -7.48 5.75 -16.01
CA SER A 9 -6.27 4.94 -15.70
C SER A 9 -4.96 5.58 -16.18
N LYS A 10 -5.01 6.81 -16.70
CA LYS A 10 -3.84 7.49 -17.29
C LYS A 10 -3.20 8.56 -16.40
N GLU A 11 -3.93 9.15 -15.47
CA GLU A 11 -3.44 10.31 -14.69
C GLU A 11 -2.61 9.93 -13.45
N VAL A 12 -2.81 8.75 -12.89
CA VAL A 12 -2.05 8.25 -11.71
C VAL A 12 -0.58 7.95 -12.05
N LYS A 13 -0.20 7.93 -13.33
CA LYS A 13 1.16 7.59 -13.77
C LYS A 13 2.17 8.75 -13.71
N SER A 14 1.72 9.98 -13.42
CA SER A 14 2.57 11.17 -13.60
C SER A 14 3.34 11.65 -12.37
N TRP A 15 3.08 11.15 -11.15
CA TRP A 15 3.69 11.74 -9.94
C TRP A 15 4.90 10.98 -9.37
N ILE A 16 5.22 9.78 -9.86
CA ILE A 16 6.33 9.00 -9.30
C ILE A 16 7.66 9.49 -9.90
N GLN A 17 8.10 10.67 -9.46
CA GLN A 17 9.44 11.16 -9.73
C GLN A 17 10.45 10.42 -8.86
N HIS A 18 11.42 9.84 -9.56
CA HIS A 18 12.67 9.23 -9.13
C HIS A 18 13.21 9.75 -7.79
N ARG A 19 13.25 8.86 -6.79
CA ARG A 19 14.12 8.99 -5.62
C ARG A 19 14.94 7.73 -5.51
N GLU A 20 16.25 7.89 -5.48
CA GLU A 20 17.30 6.87 -5.41
C GLU A 20 17.23 6.10 -4.08
N ASN A 21 16.24 5.22 -3.97
CA ASN A 21 15.95 4.31 -2.87
C ASN A 21 15.45 3.02 -3.52
N GLU A 22 15.74 1.85 -2.95
CA GLU A 22 15.39 0.54 -3.52
C GLU A 22 14.03 0.53 -4.26
N PRO A 23 13.95 -0.07 -5.46
CA PRO A 23 12.78 0.03 -6.32
C PRO A 23 11.52 -0.44 -5.58
N ILE A 24 10.66 0.54 -5.23
CA ILE A 24 9.44 0.28 -4.47
C ILE A 24 8.43 -0.39 -5.42
N LYS A 25 8.17 -1.68 -5.19
CA LYS A 25 7.14 -2.42 -5.92
C LYS A 25 5.79 -2.28 -5.22
N ARG A 26 4.72 -2.06 -5.99
CA ARG A 26 3.36 -1.95 -5.44
C ARG A 26 2.91 -3.32 -4.91
N PHE A 27 2.58 -3.37 -3.63
CA PHE A 27 2.05 -4.57 -2.97
C PHE A 27 0.54 -4.45 -2.87
N SER A 28 -0.18 -5.12 -3.78
CA SER A 28 -1.64 -5.19 -3.77
C SER A 28 -2.05 -6.49 -3.09
N VAL A 29 -2.74 -6.37 -1.96
CA VAL A 29 -3.28 -7.50 -1.21
C VAL A 29 -4.74 -7.26 -0.88
N ASP A 30 -5.57 -8.28 -1.10
CA ASP A 30 -6.95 -8.29 -0.67
C ASP A 30 -7.01 -8.79 0.77
N ILE A 31 -7.57 -7.97 1.66
CA ILE A 31 -7.75 -8.30 3.07
C ILE A 31 -9.23 -8.20 3.44
N PRO A 32 -9.75 -9.07 4.34
CA PRO A 32 -11.13 -8.99 4.76
C PRO A 32 -11.41 -7.68 5.51
N GLU A 33 -12.63 -7.15 5.39
CA GLU A 33 -13.03 -5.86 5.95
C GLU A 33 -12.73 -5.76 7.46
N ARG A 34 -12.97 -6.85 8.19
CA ARG A 34 -12.70 -6.94 9.63
C ARG A 34 -11.23 -6.64 9.95
N LEU A 35 -10.30 -7.18 9.15
CA LEU A 35 -8.87 -6.96 9.32
C LEU A 35 -8.50 -5.52 8.93
N HIS A 36 -9.02 -5.04 7.80
CA HIS A 36 -8.80 -3.65 7.38
C HIS A 36 -9.26 -2.64 8.43
N ARG A 37 -10.44 -2.84 9.03
CA ARG A 37 -10.97 -1.98 10.10
C ARG A 37 -10.10 -2.03 11.36
N ALA A 38 -9.60 -3.21 11.74
CA ALA A 38 -8.70 -3.34 12.88
C ALA A 38 -7.39 -2.58 12.64
N ILE A 39 -6.74 -2.80 11.49
CA ILE A 39 -5.49 -2.13 11.14
C ILE A 39 -5.71 -0.61 11.04
N LYS A 40 -6.80 -0.16 10.42
CA LYS A 40 -7.12 1.28 10.31
C LYS A 40 -7.33 1.93 11.68
N SER A 41 -8.00 1.23 12.60
CA SER A 41 -8.24 1.75 13.96
C SER A 41 -6.94 1.87 14.75
N ASP A 42 -6.08 0.86 14.65
CA ASP A 42 -4.78 0.81 15.32
C ASP A 42 -3.80 1.87 14.76
N CYS A 43 -3.73 2.00 13.43
CA CYS A 43 -2.96 3.06 12.77
C CYS A 43 -3.45 4.46 13.14
N SER A 44 -4.77 4.65 13.27
CA SER A 44 -5.35 5.93 13.69
C SER A 44 -4.96 6.30 15.12
N ALA A 45 -4.84 5.31 16.02
CA ALA A 45 -4.41 5.53 17.39
C ALA A 45 -2.93 5.92 17.48
N ARG A 46 -2.09 5.34 16.60
CA ARG A 46 -0.64 5.61 16.56
C ARG A 46 -0.27 6.84 15.72
N GLY A 47 -1.19 7.35 14.91
CA GLY A 47 -0.94 8.47 13.99
C GLY A 47 -0.06 8.11 12.80
N ILE A 48 0.04 6.82 12.46
CA ILE A 48 0.91 6.29 11.41
C ILE A 48 0.08 5.92 10.18
N LYS A 49 0.65 6.07 8.98
CA LYS A 49 0.00 5.63 7.75
C LYS A 49 -0.04 4.10 7.70
N ILE A 50 -1.18 3.55 7.27
CA ILE A 50 -1.35 2.10 7.14
C ILE A 50 -0.29 1.45 6.25
N ALA A 51 0.17 2.16 5.22
CA ALA A 51 1.22 1.67 4.33
C ALA A 51 2.58 1.56 5.05
N ASP A 52 2.91 2.50 5.93
CA ASP A 52 4.15 2.47 6.71
C ASP A 52 4.11 1.37 7.77
N GLU A 53 2.97 1.18 8.44
CA GLU A 53 2.80 0.10 9.42
C GLU A 53 2.92 -1.28 8.77
N ILE A 54 2.27 -1.48 7.62
CA ILE A 54 2.38 -2.72 6.84
C ILE A 54 3.82 -2.93 6.37
N ARG A 55 4.50 -1.86 5.94
CA ARG A 55 5.91 -1.93 5.51
C ARG A 55 6.82 -2.32 6.66
N ALA A 56 6.62 -1.75 7.85
CA ALA A 56 7.36 -2.10 9.05
C ALA A 56 7.10 -3.56 9.47
N SER A 57 5.84 -4.00 9.50
CA SER A 57 5.48 -5.39 9.83
C SER A 57 6.03 -6.41 8.83
N LEU A 58 6.01 -6.09 7.53
CA LEU A 58 6.64 -6.91 6.50
C LEU A 58 8.17 -6.90 6.64
N SER A 59 8.77 -5.74 6.91
CA SER A 59 10.23 -5.64 7.09
C SER A 59 10.71 -6.38 8.35
N GLU A 60 9.95 -6.39 9.43
CA GLU A 60 10.27 -7.15 10.63
C GLU A 60 10.22 -8.65 10.35
N LYS A 61 9.18 -9.11 9.65
CA LYS A 61 8.99 -10.53 9.33
C LYS A 61 9.91 -11.07 8.24
N TYR A 62 10.16 -10.30 7.19
CA TYR A 62 10.89 -10.73 6.01
C TYR A 62 12.27 -10.10 5.87
N GLY A 63 12.57 -9.02 6.59
CA GLY A 63 13.90 -8.37 6.54
C GLY A 63 15.02 -9.25 7.12
N ASN A 64 14.70 -10.19 8.00
CA ASN A 64 15.65 -11.22 8.47
C ASN A 64 15.74 -12.45 7.55
N LEU A 65 14.80 -12.66 6.63
CA LEU A 65 14.82 -13.78 5.69
C LEU A 65 15.72 -13.54 4.47
N GLN A 66 16.14 -12.29 4.25
CA GLN A 66 16.97 -11.87 3.10
C GLN A 66 18.47 -11.85 3.42
N LYS A 67 18.90 -12.52 4.49
CA LYS A 67 20.31 -12.56 4.90
C LYS A 67 21.03 -13.80 4.41
#